data_AF-D8M473-F1
#
_entry.id   AF-D8M473-F1
#
_cell.length_a   1.000
_cell.length_b   1.000
_cell.length_c   1.000
_cell.angle_alpha   90.00
_cell.angle_beta   90.00
_cell.angle_gamma   90.00
#
_symmetry.space_group_name_H-M   'P 1'
#
loop_
_entity.id
_entity.type
_entity.pdbx_description
1 polymer ?
#
loop_
_entity_poly.entity_id
_entity_poly.type
_entity_poly.pdbx_seq_one_letter_code
_entity_poly.pdbx_strand_id
1 'polypeptide(L)'
;MIGLVHYDVKLSNFLLHETPQRGATYSLPWGRYSTPAVNGREWLVKLSDFGTAEISQNGEISVGQFTTLENTPIFCLLESKPPRGAHCDRWGLGLSLLHLLTGQVPSW
;
A
#
# COMPACT_ATOMS: atom_id res chain seq x y z
N MET A 1 -7.48 5.28 -16.03
CA MET A 1 -7.04 4.79 -14.71
C MET A 1 -6.18 3.56 -14.95
N ILE A 2 -4.95 3.54 -14.45
CA ILE A 2 -4.03 2.40 -14.64
C ILE A 2 -4.52 1.33 -13.66
N GLY A 3 -5.11 0.23 -14.12
CA GLY A 3 -5.78 -0.77 -13.27
C GLY A 3 -4.85 -1.61 -12.37
N LEU A 4 -3.69 -1.08 -11.99
CA LEU A 4 -2.64 -1.73 -11.24
C LEU A 4 -3.07 -2.03 -9.79
N VAL A 5 -2.80 -3.25 -9.35
CA VAL A 5 -2.96 -3.72 -7.96
C VAL A 5 -1.62 -4.26 -7.49
N HIS A 6 -1.18 -3.92 -6.27
CA HIS A 6 0.14 -4.24 -5.75
C HIS A 6 0.22 -5.64 -5.10
N TYR A 7 -0.85 -6.06 -4.42
CA TYR A 7 -0.99 -7.30 -3.64
C TYR A 7 -0.08 -7.44 -2.41
N ASP A 8 1.06 -6.74 -2.37
CA ASP A 8 1.99 -6.73 -1.23
C ASP A 8 2.07 -5.36 -0.54
N VAL A 9 0.93 -4.74 -0.21
CA VAL A 9 0.93 -3.47 0.53
C VAL A 9 1.19 -3.75 2.02
N LYS A 10 2.35 -3.30 2.51
CA LYS A 10 2.75 -3.42 3.92
C LYS A 10 3.66 -2.26 4.34
N LEU A 11 3.72 -2.00 5.64
CA LEU A 11 4.42 -0.83 6.19
C LEU A 11 5.90 -0.75 5.76
N SER A 12 6.59 -1.90 5.67
CA SER A 12 8.00 -1.96 5.24
C SER A 12 8.23 -1.54 3.77
N ASN A 13 7.19 -1.55 2.94
CA ASN A 13 7.25 -1.15 1.54
C ASN A 13 6.98 0.35 1.34
N PHE A 14 6.74 1.10 2.42
CA PHE A 14 6.63 2.57 2.39
C PHE A 14 7.98 3.19 2.77
N LEU A 15 8.67 3.70 1.76
CA LEU A 15 9.96 4.36 1.92
C LEU A 15 9.76 5.84 2.23
N LEU A 16 10.39 6.32 3.29
CA LEU A 16 10.41 7.73 3.65
C LEU A 16 11.60 8.44 3.01
N HIS A 17 11.31 9.58 2.38
CA HIS A 17 12.31 10.47 1.82
C HIS A 17 12.10 11.88 2.36
N GLU A 18 13.08 12.40 3.09
CA GLU A 18 13.07 13.81 3.52
C GLU A 18 13.22 14.69 2.28
N THR A 19 12.29 15.64 2.07
CA THR A 19 12.38 16.52 0.91
C THR A 19 13.46 17.58 1.15
N PRO A 20 14.34 17.85 0.16
CA PRO A 20 15.38 18.87 0.30
C PRO A 20 14.80 20.30 0.23
N GLN A 21 13.58 20.47 -0.25
CA GLN A 21 12.88 21.75 -0.36
C GLN A 21 11.66 21.76 0.53
N ARG A 22 11.54 22.81 1.37
CA ARG A 22 10.33 23.12 2.13
C ARG A 22 9.28 23.76 1.22
N GLY A 23 8.02 23.44 1.44
CA GLY A 23 6.87 23.86 0.67
C GLY A 23 6.73 23.11 -0.66
N ALA A 24 7.28 21.91 -0.76
CA ALA A 24 7.24 21.16 -2.03
C ALA A 24 5.79 20.90 -2.43
N THR A 25 5.44 21.29 -3.67
CA THR A 25 4.12 21.05 -4.25
C THR A 25 4.26 20.16 -5.45
N TYR A 26 3.61 18.99 -5.40
CA TYR A 26 3.60 18.02 -6.47
C TYR A 26 2.36 18.21 -7.34
N SER A 27 2.56 18.37 -8.65
CA SER A 27 1.47 18.40 -9.63
C SER A 27 1.35 17.02 -10.27
N LEU A 28 0.23 16.35 -10.03
CA LEU A 28 -0.13 15.07 -10.60
C LEU A 28 -1.30 15.27 -11.57
N PRO A 29 -1.57 14.34 -12.50
CA PRO A 29 -2.71 14.46 -13.43
C PRO A 29 -4.08 14.63 -12.73
N TRP A 30 -4.17 14.27 -11.45
CA TRP A 30 -5.37 14.32 -10.63
C TRP A 30 -5.37 15.43 -9.57
N GLY A 31 -4.36 16.30 -9.50
CA GLY A 31 -4.37 17.44 -8.58
C GLY A 31 -3.00 17.97 -8.16
N ARG A 32 -3.01 19.01 -7.32
CA ARG A 32 -1.83 19.58 -6.67
C ARG A 32 -1.84 19.25 -5.19
N TYR A 33 -0.70 18.77 -4.69
CA TYR A 33 -0.55 18.30 -3.32
C TYR A 33 0.68 18.92 -2.68
N SER A 34 0.52 19.48 -1.49
CA SER A 34 1.63 20.00 -0.68
C SER A 34 2.10 18.92 0.30
N THR A 35 3.40 18.84 0.53
CA THR A 35 3.97 17.93 1.52
C THR A 35 3.66 18.38 2.95
N PRO A 36 3.17 17.48 3.82
CA PRO A 36 2.97 17.81 5.22
C PRO A 36 4.34 17.97 5.90
N ALA A 37 4.46 19.03 6.71
CA ALA A 37 5.63 19.25 7.54
C ALA A 37 5.41 18.67 8.95
N VAL A 38 6.35 17.85 9.41
CA VAL A 38 6.39 17.30 10.77
C VAL A 38 7.74 17.64 11.39
N ASN A 39 7.74 18.30 12.54
CA ASN A 39 8.96 18.77 13.23
C ASN A 39 9.88 19.64 12.34
N GLY A 40 9.30 20.46 11.47
CA GLY A 40 10.04 21.34 10.56
C GLY A 40 10.72 20.63 9.39
N ARG A 41 10.42 19.35 9.17
CA ARG A 41 10.87 18.55 8.02
C ARG A 41 9.67 18.12 7.21
N GLU A 42 9.86 18.07 5.90
CA GLU A 42 8.84 17.58 4.97
C GLU A 42 9.22 16.20 4.48
N TRP A 43 8.23 15.31 4.43
CA TRP A 43 8.45 13.91 4.12
C TRP A 43 7.60 13.51 2.92
N LEU A 44 8.24 12.83 1.98
CA LEU A 44 7.58 12.14 0.89
C LEU A 44 7.59 10.64 1.18
N VAL A 45 6.43 10.01 1.06
CA VAL A 45 6.30 8.56 1.15
C VAL A 45 6.24 7.99 -0.26
N LYS A 46 7.06 6.97 -0.55
CA LYS A 46 7.04 6.23 -1.82
C LYS A 46 6.74 4.77 -1.55
N LEU A 47 5.80 4.20 -2.29
CA LEU A 47 5.56 2.77 -2.30
C LEU A 47 6.63 2.07 -3.16
N SER A 48 7.17 0.96 -2.66
CA SER A 48 8.16 0.13 -3.33
C SER A 48 7.69 -1.33 -3.45
N ASP A 49 8.51 -2.15 -4.13
CA ASP A 49 8.35 -3.61 -4.24
C ASP A 49 7.12 -4.08 -5.04
N PHE A 50 7.04 -3.63 -6.29
CA PHE A 50 6.00 -4.01 -7.24
C PHE A 50 6.18 -5.45 -7.81
N GLY A 51 6.94 -6.32 -7.15
CA GLY A 51 7.26 -7.66 -7.65
C GLY A 51 6.03 -8.57 -7.85
N THR A 52 4.96 -8.31 -7.11
CA THR A 52 3.67 -9.02 -7.22
C THR A 52 2.58 -8.22 -7.91
N ALA A 53 2.88 -7.03 -8.40
CA ALA A 53 1.87 -6.14 -8.92
C ALA A 53 1.31 -6.63 -10.27
N GLU A 54 0.01 -6.44 -10.48
CA GLU A 54 -0.68 -6.86 -11.70
C GLU A 54 -1.65 -5.79 -12.20
N ILE A 55 -1.67 -5.56 -13.52
CA ILE A 55 -2.58 -4.60 -14.17
C ILE A 55 -3.97 -5.21 -14.39
N SER A 56 -4.05 -6.55 -14.45
CA SER A 56 -5.31 -7.26 -14.60
C SER A 56 -5.96 -7.51 -13.25
N GLN A 57 -7.20 -7.07 -13.09
CA GLN A 57 -8.06 -7.44 -11.97
C GLN A 57 -8.94 -8.67 -12.29
N ASN A 58 -8.76 -9.26 -13.47
CA ASN A 58 -9.49 -10.46 -13.87
C ASN A 58 -8.80 -11.71 -13.34
N GLY A 59 -9.60 -12.67 -12.88
CA GLY A 59 -9.13 -13.97 -12.40
C GLY A 59 -9.10 -14.09 -10.87
N GLU A 60 -8.51 -15.20 -10.42
CA GLU A 60 -8.42 -15.57 -9.01
C GLU A 60 -7.03 -15.22 -8.47
N ILE A 61 -6.94 -14.86 -7.20
CA ILE A 61 -5.64 -14.60 -6.56
C ILE A 61 -4.85 -15.91 -6.53
N SER A 62 -3.62 -15.87 -7.04
CA SER A 62 -2.70 -17.02 -7.01
C SER A 62 -1.91 -17.05 -5.71
N VAL A 63 -1.41 -18.22 -5.32
CA VAL A 63 -0.57 -18.37 -4.12
C VAL A 63 0.67 -17.46 -4.16
N GLY A 64 1.23 -17.22 -5.34
CA GLY A 64 2.38 -16.31 -5.52
C GLY A 64 2.06 -14.83 -5.25
N GLN A 65 0.78 -14.46 -5.15
CA GLN A 65 0.33 -13.12 -4.75
C GLN A 65 0.12 -13.00 -3.23
N PHE A 66 0.20 -14.11 -2.47
CA PHE A 66 0.25 -14.10 -1.01
C PHE A 66 1.71 -14.06 -0.55
N THR A 67 2.31 -12.88 -0.57
CA THR A 67 3.70 -12.66 -0.13
C THR A 67 3.85 -12.55 1.38
N THR A 68 2.78 -12.21 2.09
CA THR A 68 2.79 -12.09 3.55
C THR A 68 1.41 -12.48 4.09
N LEU A 69 1.31 -13.65 4.72
CA LEU A 69 0.06 -14.22 5.20
C LEU A 69 -0.64 -13.27 6.19
N GLU A 70 0.14 -12.58 7.01
CA GLU A 70 -0.28 -11.61 8.02
C GLU A 70 -0.97 -10.39 7.41
N ASN A 71 -0.62 -10.04 6.17
CA ASN A 71 -1.22 -8.91 5.43
C ASN A 71 -2.30 -9.36 4.45
N THR A 72 -2.62 -10.66 4.43
CA THR A 72 -3.61 -11.20 3.51
C THR A 72 -5.02 -10.90 4.01
N PRO A 73 -5.93 -10.39 3.16
CA PRO A 73 -7.32 -10.21 3.53
C PRO A 73 -7.96 -11.52 3.97
N ILE A 74 -8.75 -11.51 5.05
CA ILE A 74 -9.31 -12.75 5.61
C ILE A 74 -10.20 -13.51 4.61
N PHE A 75 -10.94 -12.80 3.75
CA PHE A 75 -11.76 -13.46 2.72
C PHE A 75 -10.90 -14.24 1.71
N CYS A 76 -9.67 -13.81 1.44
CA CYS A 76 -8.73 -14.55 0.59
C CYS A 76 -8.30 -15.89 1.19
N LEU A 77 -8.37 -16.04 2.51
CA LEU A 77 -8.04 -17.27 3.22
C LEU A 77 -9.25 -18.20 3.37
N LEU A 78 -10.46 -17.64 3.37
CA LEU A 78 -11.70 -18.37 3.61
C LEU A 78 -12.39 -18.82 2.32
N GLU A 79 -12.18 -18.11 1.22
CA GLU A 79 -12.77 -18.44 -0.07
C GLU A 79 -11.88 -19.40 -0.87
N SER A 80 -12.49 -20.34 -1.57
CA SER A 80 -11.76 -21.27 -2.45
C SER A 80 -11.22 -20.60 -3.72
N LYS A 81 -11.81 -19.46 -4.10
CA LYS A 81 -11.53 -18.72 -5.35
C LYS A 81 -11.65 -17.21 -5.13
N PRO A 82 -10.79 -16.62 -4.28
CA PRO A 82 -10.92 -15.21 -3.95
C PRO A 82 -10.64 -14.32 -5.17
N PRO A 83 -11.49 -13.31 -5.42
CA PRO A 83 -11.36 -12.46 -6.59
C PRO A 83 -10.14 -11.55 -6.46
N ARG A 84 -9.47 -11.30 -7.58
CA ARG A 84 -8.46 -10.25 -7.70
C ARG A 84 -9.07 -8.85 -7.56
N GLY A 85 -8.26 -7.88 -7.17
CA GLY A 85 -8.66 -6.47 -7.25
C GLY A 85 -8.08 -5.56 -6.16
N ALA A 86 -8.36 -4.26 -6.31
CA ALA A 86 -7.84 -3.20 -5.46
C ALA A 86 -8.26 -3.30 -3.97
N HIS A 87 -9.24 -4.16 -3.65
CA HIS A 87 -9.63 -4.42 -2.26
C HIS A 87 -8.49 -5.09 -1.46
N CYS A 88 -7.59 -5.83 -2.12
CA CYS A 88 -6.40 -6.41 -1.48
C CYS A 88 -5.45 -5.31 -0.99
N ASP A 89 -5.15 -4.32 -1.83
CA ASP A 89 -4.31 -3.18 -1.46
C ASP A 89 -4.95 -2.33 -0.36
N ARG A 90 -6.28 -2.15 -0.39
CA ARG A 90 -7.00 -1.41 0.66
C ARG A 90 -6.89 -2.08 2.03
N TRP A 91 -6.92 -3.41 2.07
CA TRP A 91 -6.72 -4.16 3.30
C TRP A 91 -5.31 -3.94 3.87
N GLY A 92 -4.28 -4.10 3.03
CA GLY A 92 -2.89 -3.85 3.42
C GLY A 92 -2.63 -2.41 3.87
N LEU A 93 -3.28 -1.42 3.24
CA LEU A 93 -3.29 -0.02 3.71
C LEU A 93 -3.90 0.13 5.09
N GLY A 94 -5.03 -0.54 5.35
CA GLY A 94 -5.70 -0.53 6.66
C GLY A 94 -4.82 -1.10 7.77
N LEU A 95 -4.17 -2.23 7.52
CA LEU A 95 -3.21 -2.82 8.47
C LEU A 95 -1.99 -1.92 8.70
N SER A 96 -1.47 -1.30 7.64
CA SER A 96 -0.36 -0.35 7.74
C SER A 96 -0.74 0.86 8.59
N LEU A 97 -1.96 1.38 8.44
CA LEU A 97 -2.49 2.47 9.26
C LEU A 97 -2.65 2.03 10.73
N LEU A 98 -3.20 0.84 10.97
CA LEU A 98 -3.35 0.30 12.34
C LEU A 98 -1.99 0.18 13.03
N HIS A 99 -0.97 -0.30 12.32
CA HIS A 99 0.39 -0.37 12.83
C HIS A 99 0.92 1.03 13.19
N LEU A 100 0.78 2.02 12.31
CA LEU A 100 1.21 3.41 12.59
C LEU A 100 0.49 4.02 13.80
N LEU A 101 -0.79 3.71 14.00
CA LEU A 101 -1.59 4.26 15.11
C LEU A 101 -1.27 3.61 16.45
N THR A 102 -0.95 2.32 16.46
CA THR A 102 -0.76 1.53 17.69
C THR A 102 0.70 1.32 18.06
N GLY A 103 1.61 1.46 17.10
CA GLY A 103 3.02 1.04 17.24
C GLY A 103 3.21 -0.47 17.32
N GLN A 104 2.16 -1.27 17.10
CA GLN A 104 2.19 -2.73 17.15
C GLN A 104 1.96 -3.33 15.77
N VAL A 105 2.67 -4.42 15.48
CA VAL A 105 2.41 -5.23 14.29
C VAL A 105 1.03 -5.88 14.46
N PRO A 106 0.09 -5.70 13.51
CA PRO A 106 -1.17 -6.41 13.54
C PRO A 106 -0.91 -7.92 13.43
N SER A 107 -1.21 -8.67 14.48
CA SER A 107 -1.15 -10.13 14.52
C SER A 107 -2.53 -10.68 14.85
N TRP A 108 -2.93 -11.73 14.16
CA TRP A 108 -4.12 -12.53 14.45
C TRP A 108 -3.74 -13.81 15.20
#